data_AF-A0A5C8T4J4-F1
#
_entry.id   AF-A0A5C8T4J4-F1
#
_cell.length_a   1.000
_cell.length_b   1.000
_cell.length_c   1.000
_cell.angle_alpha   90.00
_cell.angle_beta   90.00
_cell.angle_gamma   90.00
#
_symmetry.space_group_name_H-M   'P 1'
#
loop_
_entity.id
_entity.type
_entity.pdbx_description
1 polymer ?
#
loop_
_entity_poly.entity_id
_entity_poly.type
_entity_poly.pdbx_seq_one_letter_code
_entity_poly.pdbx_strand_id
1 'polypeptide(L)'
;LATYVLGTPPPDALVARLAQVFTRSDGDIAAVLDALVHAPEFAASLGGGFKDPVRYVLSAVRLAYDDRTIRNTLPVQGWLNRLGEGLFNRSTPDGYPLGAAAWNGPGQMTTRFEIARQIGSGSAGLFKPAPGLPDEPAFPLLQNGLYFSTLSATLGAPTRDALARAVSPQDWNTLFLSAPEFMR
;
A
#
# COMPACT_ATOMS: atom_id res chain seq x y z
N LEU A 1 11.75 10.80 9.43
CA LEU A 1 10.93 9.88 10.23
C LEU A 1 9.46 10.31 10.28
N ALA A 2 9.11 11.39 10.99
CA ALA A 2 7.72 11.81 11.18
C ALA A 2 6.94 12.01 9.86
N THR A 3 7.50 12.71 8.87
CA THR A 3 6.89 12.87 7.55
C THR A 3 6.54 11.55 6.87
N TYR A 4 7.40 10.52 7.01
CA TYR A 4 7.16 9.21 6.42
C TYR A 4 5.99 8.48 7.08
N VAL A 5 5.91 8.55 8.40
CA VAL A 5 4.88 7.89 9.21
C VAL A 5 3.52 8.59 9.08
N LEU A 6 3.50 9.93 9.07
CA LEU A 6 2.27 10.71 8.90
C LEU A 6 1.81 10.80 7.44
N GLY A 7 2.71 10.57 6.48
CA GLY A 7 2.43 10.75 5.05
C GLY A 7 2.32 12.22 4.61
N THR A 8 2.42 13.17 5.53
CA THR A 8 2.41 14.61 5.30
C THR A 8 3.46 15.30 6.15
N PRO A 9 3.87 16.53 5.79
CA PRO A 9 4.78 17.30 6.64
C PRO A 9 4.19 17.51 8.05
N PRO A 10 4.90 17.11 9.13
CA PRO A 10 4.45 17.33 10.50
C PRO A 10 4.46 18.83 10.85
N PRO A 11 3.59 19.29 11.77
CA PRO A 11 3.70 20.63 12.34
C PRO A 11 5.02 20.81 13.11
N ASP A 12 5.57 22.03 13.11
CA ASP A 12 6.83 22.36 13.80
C ASP A 12 6.80 21.99 15.30
N ALA A 13 5.64 22.12 15.94
CA ALA A 13 5.47 21.74 17.35
C ALA A 13 5.68 20.23 17.60
N LEU A 14 5.22 19.37 16.69
CA LEU A 14 5.49 17.93 16.76
C LEU A 14 6.99 17.66 16.55
N VAL A 15 7.61 18.30 15.57
CA VAL A 15 9.05 18.17 15.30
C VAL A 15 9.86 18.54 16.54
N ALA A 16 9.53 19.66 17.18
CA ALA A 16 10.19 20.11 18.40
C ALA A 16 10.05 19.09 19.56
N ARG A 17 8.85 18.52 19.76
CA ARG A 17 8.63 17.48 20.79
C ARG A 17 9.46 16.23 20.51
N LEU A 18 9.45 15.73 19.28
CA LEU A 18 10.21 14.53 18.91
C LEU A 18 11.71 14.75 19.01
N ALA A 19 12.21 15.94 18.64
CA ALA A 19 13.60 16.32 18.82
C ALA A 19 14.01 16.35 20.30
N GLN A 20 13.15 16.85 21.20
CA GLN A 20 13.42 16.79 22.64
C GLN A 20 13.49 15.36 23.17
N VAL A 21 12.62 14.45 22.70
CA VAL A 21 12.69 13.03 23.07
C VAL A 21 14.02 12.46 22.62
N PHE A 22 14.37 12.62 21.34
CA PHE A 22 15.64 12.14 20.77
C PHE A 22 16.86 12.61 21.58
N THR A 23 16.94 13.89 21.92
CA THR A 23 18.08 14.43 22.68
C THR A 23 18.11 13.93 24.12
N ARG A 24 16.96 13.82 24.80
CA ARG A 24 16.92 13.33 26.19
C ARG A 24 17.17 11.84 26.32
N SER A 25 16.87 11.07 25.28
CA SER A 25 17.07 9.63 25.23
C SER A 25 18.40 9.22 24.56
N ASP A 26 19.33 10.16 24.39
CA ASP A 26 20.63 9.94 23.72
C ASP A 26 20.51 9.25 22.36
N GLY A 27 19.52 9.67 21.58
CA GLY A 27 19.30 9.20 20.21
C GLY A 27 18.43 7.95 20.07
N ASP A 28 17.78 7.46 21.13
CA ASP A 28 16.89 6.29 21.06
C ASP A 28 15.71 6.51 20.09
N ILE A 29 15.76 5.85 18.93
CA ILE A 29 14.72 5.91 17.89
C ILE A 29 13.43 5.23 18.33
N ALA A 30 13.49 4.20 19.18
CA ALA A 30 12.29 3.52 19.68
C ALA A 30 11.48 4.48 20.57
N ALA A 31 12.16 5.25 21.44
CA ALA A 31 11.52 6.29 22.25
C ALA A 31 10.88 7.39 21.39
N VAL A 32 11.54 7.82 20.30
CA VAL A 32 10.97 8.81 19.37
C VAL A 32 9.75 8.26 18.63
N LEU A 33 9.80 7.00 18.19
CA LEU A 33 8.67 6.34 17.55
C LEU A 33 7.49 6.18 18.51
N ASP A 34 7.74 5.79 19.77
CA ASP A 34 6.73 5.70 20.81
C ASP A 34 6.02 7.05 21.03
N ALA A 35 6.80 8.13 21.16
CA ALA A 35 6.26 9.48 21.29
C ALA A 35 5.47 9.94 20.05
N LEU A 36 5.89 9.49 18.85
CA LEU A 36 5.20 9.80 17.60
C LEU A 36 3.87 9.05 17.47
N VAL A 37 3.81 7.75 17.74
CA VAL A 37 2.56 6.97 17.59
C VAL A 37 1.50 7.33 18.62
N HIS A 38 1.91 7.87 19.78
CA HIS A 38 1.00 8.42 20.80
C HIS A 38 0.65 9.91 20.58
N ALA A 39 1.18 10.53 19.53
CA ALA A 39 0.91 11.93 19.23
C ALA A 39 -0.51 12.12 18.65
N PRO A 40 -1.25 13.19 18.99
CA PRO A 40 -2.55 13.47 18.38
C PRO A 40 -2.43 13.68 16.85
N GLU A 41 -1.29 14.19 16.38
CA GLU A 41 -1.02 14.33 14.95
C GLU A 41 -0.96 12.99 14.23
N PHE A 42 -0.50 11.92 14.89
CA PHE A 42 -0.50 10.57 14.32
C PHE A 42 -1.93 10.07 14.14
N ALA A 43 -2.76 10.14 15.17
CA ALA A 43 -4.17 9.75 15.09
C ALA A 43 -4.91 10.54 13.99
N ALA A 44 -4.63 11.85 13.88
CA ALA A 44 -5.21 12.70 12.84
C ALA A 44 -4.72 12.37 11.41
N SER A 45 -3.57 11.72 11.27
CA SER A 45 -3.02 11.35 9.95
C SER A 45 -3.65 10.08 9.36
N LEU A 46 -4.31 9.26 10.19
CA LEU A 46 -4.86 7.98 9.77
C LEU A 46 -5.97 8.15 8.73
N GLY A 47 -5.94 7.33 7.68
CA GLY A 47 -6.99 7.26 6.65
C GLY A 47 -7.01 8.42 5.64
N GLY A 48 -6.14 9.42 5.78
CA GLY A 48 -6.06 10.59 4.88
C GLY A 48 -5.00 10.51 3.78
N GLY A 49 -4.04 9.59 3.89
CA GLY A 49 -2.94 9.45 2.94
C GLY A 49 -3.37 8.90 1.58
N PHE A 50 -2.51 9.03 0.57
CA PHE A 50 -2.60 8.26 -0.66
C PHE A 50 -1.38 7.34 -0.71
N LYS A 51 -1.59 6.04 -0.90
CA LYS A 51 -0.50 5.06 -0.99
C LYS A 51 0.40 5.41 -2.18
N ASP A 52 1.70 5.51 -1.94
CA ASP A 52 2.72 5.42 -2.99
C ASP A 52 2.64 4.03 -3.69
N PRO A 53 3.25 3.85 -4.87
CA PRO A 53 3.28 2.55 -5.54
C PRO A 53 3.74 1.37 -4.66
N VAL A 54 4.76 1.55 -3.82
CA VAL A 54 5.25 0.50 -2.91
C VAL A 54 4.17 0.07 -1.92
N ARG A 55 3.56 1.01 -1.18
CA ARG A 55 2.48 0.72 -0.22
C ARG A 55 1.29 0.10 -0.93
N TYR A 56 0.93 0.61 -2.11
CA TYR A 56 -0.18 0.07 -2.90
C TYR A 56 0.06 -1.39 -3.30
N VAL A 57 1.17 -1.69 -3.96
CA VAL A 57 1.48 -3.04 -4.44
C VAL A 57 1.65 -4.02 -3.28
N LEU A 58 2.42 -3.65 -2.25
CA LEU A 58 2.70 -4.55 -1.14
C LEU A 58 1.46 -4.83 -0.30
N SER A 59 0.61 -3.83 -0.04
CA SER A 59 -0.65 -4.05 0.68
C SER A 59 -1.64 -4.88 -0.14
N ALA A 60 -1.69 -4.71 -1.47
CA ALA A 60 -2.53 -5.52 -2.36
C ALA A 60 -2.09 -6.98 -2.38
N VAL A 61 -0.78 -7.24 -2.54
CA VAL A 61 -0.21 -8.60 -2.51
C VAL A 61 -0.44 -9.22 -1.14
N ARG A 62 -0.21 -8.49 -0.05
CA ARG A 62 -0.44 -8.98 1.31
C ARG A 62 -1.90 -9.35 1.54
N LEU A 63 -2.84 -8.50 1.13
CA LEU A 63 -4.25 -8.80 1.29
C LEU A 63 -4.69 -10.01 0.43
N ALA A 64 -4.12 -10.14 -0.77
CA ALA A 64 -4.43 -11.20 -1.71
C ALA A 64 -3.89 -12.57 -1.34
N TYR A 65 -2.74 -12.62 -0.66
CA TYR A 65 -1.93 -13.83 -0.55
C TYR A 65 -1.32 -14.06 0.85
N ASP A 66 -1.80 -13.36 1.88
CA ASP A 66 -1.24 -13.21 3.24
C ASP A 66 -0.41 -14.41 3.78
N ASP A 67 -0.94 -15.63 3.67
CA ASP A 67 -0.37 -16.87 4.23
C ASP A 67 0.63 -17.60 3.31
N ARG A 68 0.78 -17.16 2.05
CA ARG A 68 1.66 -17.80 1.06
C ARG A 68 2.96 -17.04 0.89
N THR A 69 4.07 -17.76 1.07
CA THR A 69 5.41 -17.21 0.78
C THR A 69 5.57 -16.94 -0.71
N ILE A 70 5.81 -15.68 -1.07
CA ILE A 70 6.17 -15.27 -2.43
C ILE A 70 7.51 -15.90 -2.81
N ARG A 71 7.55 -16.64 -3.93
CA ARG A 71 8.74 -17.35 -4.41
C ARG A 71 9.43 -16.61 -5.57
N ASN A 72 8.70 -15.73 -6.24
CA ASN A 72 9.19 -14.91 -7.35
C ASN A 72 8.75 -13.46 -7.18
N THR A 73 9.71 -12.58 -6.96
CA THR A 73 9.48 -11.14 -6.75
C THR A 73 9.47 -10.33 -8.05
N LEU A 74 9.78 -10.93 -9.21
CA LEU A 74 9.85 -10.21 -10.49
C LEU A 74 8.52 -9.52 -10.86
N PRO A 75 7.33 -10.11 -10.65
CA PRO A 75 6.07 -9.42 -10.89
C PRO A 75 5.95 -8.13 -10.08
N VAL A 76 6.27 -8.17 -8.77
CA VAL A 76 6.26 -7.00 -7.88
C VAL A 76 7.23 -5.93 -8.39
N GLN A 77 8.47 -6.30 -8.73
CA GLN A 77 9.44 -5.36 -9.26
C GLN A 77 8.96 -4.74 -10.59
N GLY A 78 8.36 -5.53 -11.47
CA GLY A 78 7.77 -5.06 -12.72
C GLY A 78 6.63 -4.05 -12.49
N TRP A 79 5.73 -4.32 -11.55
CA TRP A 79 4.66 -3.40 -11.17
C TRP A 79 5.18 -2.08 -10.62
N LEU A 80 6.17 -2.13 -9.73
CA LEU A 80 6.80 -0.92 -9.18
C LEU A 80 7.52 -0.10 -10.26
N ASN A 81 8.24 -0.75 -11.17
CA ASN A 81 8.86 -0.09 -12.32
C ASN A 81 7.84 0.60 -13.22
N ARG A 82 6.72 -0.06 -13.52
CA ARG A 82 5.64 0.51 -14.34
C ARG A 82 4.95 1.69 -13.66
N LEU A 83 4.87 1.68 -12.33
CA LEU A 83 4.36 2.79 -11.53
C LEU A 83 5.42 3.87 -11.22
N GLY A 84 6.64 3.74 -11.74
CA GLY A 84 7.70 4.74 -11.58
C GLY A 84 8.44 4.73 -10.23
N GLU A 85 8.16 3.77 -9.34
CA GLU A 85 8.82 3.61 -8.04
C GLU A 85 9.68 2.33 -7.98
N GLY A 86 10.47 2.10 -9.04
CA GLY A 86 11.37 0.96 -9.12
C GLY A 86 12.48 0.98 -8.05
N LEU A 87 12.89 -0.20 -7.60
CA LEU A 87 14.01 -0.32 -6.67
C LEU A 87 15.29 0.28 -7.28
N PHE A 88 15.94 1.18 -6.54
CA PHE A 88 17.16 1.89 -6.95
C PHE A 88 17.04 2.72 -8.23
N ASN A 89 15.83 3.05 -8.69
CA ASN A 89 15.61 3.81 -9.94
C ASN A 89 15.46 5.32 -9.73
N ARG A 90 15.60 5.81 -8.50
CA ARG A 90 15.64 7.25 -8.23
C ARG A 90 17.06 7.78 -8.39
N SER A 91 17.26 8.71 -9.32
CA SER A 91 18.59 9.25 -9.64
C SER A 91 19.17 10.17 -8.58
N THR A 92 18.33 10.75 -7.73
CA THR A 92 18.71 11.77 -6.75
C THR A 92 18.65 11.22 -5.32
N PRO A 93 19.53 11.71 -4.41
CA PRO A 93 19.69 11.12 -3.07
C PRO A 93 18.55 11.42 -2.10
N ASP A 94 17.63 12.34 -2.46
CA ASP A 94 16.42 12.68 -1.71
C ASP A 94 15.37 11.55 -1.70
N GLY A 95 15.53 10.54 -2.55
CA GLY A 95 14.61 9.41 -2.63
C GLY A 95 13.30 9.75 -3.35
N TYR A 96 12.35 8.82 -3.29
CA TYR A 96 11.03 9.01 -3.91
C TYR A 96 10.15 9.96 -3.07
N PRO A 97 9.32 10.79 -3.73
CA PRO A 97 8.43 11.70 -3.02
C PRO A 97 7.37 10.93 -2.23
N LEU A 98 7.07 11.37 -1.02
CA LEU A 98 6.06 10.74 -0.16
C LEU A 98 4.64 11.31 -0.37
N GLY A 99 4.53 12.45 -1.05
CA GLY A 99 3.27 13.17 -1.22
C GLY A 99 2.36 12.58 -2.30
N ALA A 100 1.05 12.57 -2.05
CA ALA A 100 0.03 12.06 -2.96
C ALA A 100 0.08 12.64 -4.38
N ALA A 101 0.42 13.93 -4.50
CA ALA A 101 0.47 14.63 -5.79
C ALA A 101 1.48 14.03 -6.79
N ALA A 102 2.50 13.30 -6.30
CA ALA A 102 3.43 12.60 -7.16
C ALA A 102 2.86 11.30 -7.76
N TRP A 103 1.77 10.77 -7.18
CA TRP A 103 1.33 9.39 -7.42
C TRP A 103 -0.13 9.25 -7.88
N ASN A 104 -0.91 10.33 -7.90
CA ASN A 104 -2.35 10.31 -8.21
C ASN A 104 -2.70 10.77 -9.65
N GLY A 105 -1.69 10.90 -10.54
CA GLY A 105 -1.91 11.29 -11.93
C GLY A 105 -2.72 10.24 -12.74
N PRO A 106 -3.43 10.63 -13.81
CA PRO A 106 -4.29 9.73 -14.58
C PRO A 106 -3.58 8.46 -15.10
N GLY A 107 -2.37 8.58 -15.62
CA GLY A 107 -1.59 7.42 -16.10
C GLY A 107 -1.21 6.44 -14.97
N GLN A 108 -0.96 6.96 -13.77
CA GLN A 108 -0.72 6.15 -12.58
C GLN A 108 -1.99 5.40 -12.19
N MET A 109 -3.16 6.05 -12.26
CA MET A 109 -4.43 5.41 -11.93
C MET A 109 -4.74 4.28 -12.90
N THR A 110 -4.63 4.51 -14.21
CA THR A 110 -4.80 3.46 -15.22
C THR A 110 -3.88 2.26 -14.94
N THR A 111 -2.60 2.53 -14.65
CA THR A 111 -1.64 1.47 -14.35
C THR A 111 -2.00 0.70 -13.07
N ARG A 112 -2.51 1.38 -12.04
CA ARG A 112 -3.02 0.71 -10.82
C ARG A 112 -4.21 -0.19 -11.12
N PHE A 113 -5.17 0.22 -11.94
CA PHE A 113 -6.30 -0.63 -12.34
C PHE A 113 -5.83 -1.91 -13.05
N GLU A 114 -4.84 -1.79 -13.93
CA GLU A 114 -4.25 -2.95 -14.61
C GLU A 114 -3.53 -3.89 -13.62
N ILE A 115 -2.79 -3.34 -12.67
CA ILE A 115 -2.10 -4.11 -11.62
C ILE A 115 -3.10 -4.76 -10.67
N ALA A 116 -4.15 -4.05 -10.24
CA ALA A 116 -5.27 -4.59 -9.47
C ALA A 116 -5.90 -5.79 -10.18
N ARG A 117 -6.12 -5.69 -11.50
CA ARG A 117 -6.64 -6.80 -12.29
C ARG A 117 -5.67 -7.98 -12.29
N GLN A 118 -4.37 -7.74 -12.46
CA GLN A 118 -3.37 -8.81 -12.44
C GLN A 118 -3.36 -9.52 -11.08
N ILE A 119 -3.29 -8.77 -9.98
CA ILE A 119 -3.31 -9.31 -8.63
C ILE A 119 -4.64 -10.02 -8.34
N GLY A 120 -5.77 -9.40 -8.68
CA GLY A 120 -7.11 -9.90 -8.34
C GLY A 120 -7.62 -11.06 -9.18
N SER A 121 -7.02 -11.30 -10.36
CA SER A 121 -7.37 -12.43 -11.23
C SER A 121 -6.54 -13.68 -11.00
N GLY A 122 -5.34 -13.55 -10.41
CA GLY A 122 -4.48 -14.66 -10.05
C GLY A 122 -3.09 -14.19 -9.59
N SER A 123 -2.24 -15.13 -9.20
CA SER A 123 -0.94 -14.83 -8.59
C SER A 123 0.12 -14.23 -9.52
N ALA A 124 -0.16 -14.02 -10.81
CA ALA A 124 0.77 -13.44 -11.76
C ALA A 124 2.21 -14.04 -11.74
N GLY A 125 2.32 -15.34 -11.41
CA GLY A 125 3.60 -16.03 -11.28
C GLY A 125 4.39 -15.74 -10.01
N LEU A 126 3.80 -15.12 -8.98
CA LEU A 126 4.40 -14.84 -7.67
C LEU A 126 4.86 -16.11 -6.94
N PHE A 127 4.22 -17.26 -7.21
CA PHE A 127 4.51 -18.54 -6.59
C PHE A 127 5.36 -19.47 -7.46
N LYS A 128 5.83 -18.98 -8.62
CA LYS A 128 6.71 -19.75 -9.50
C LYS A 128 8.12 -19.78 -8.91
N PRO A 129 8.66 -20.94 -8.49
CA PRO A 129 9.93 -20.98 -7.78
C PRO A 129 11.14 -20.70 -8.67
N ALA A 130 11.12 -21.12 -9.94
CA ALA A 130 12.19 -20.87 -10.90
C ALA A 130 11.67 -20.96 -12.35
N PRO A 131 12.42 -20.41 -13.33
CA PRO A 131 12.18 -20.70 -14.74
C PRO A 131 12.19 -22.21 -15.01
N GLY A 132 11.24 -22.69 -15.83
CA GLY A 132 11.11 -24.12 -16.16
C GLY A 132 10.38 -24.99 -15.13
N LEU A 133 10.15 -24.50 -13.90
CA LEU A 133 9.31 -25.18 -12.92
C LEU A 133 7.83 -24.77 -13.07
N PRO A 134 6.87 -25.66 -12.71
CA PRO A 134 5.46 -25.33 -12.73
C PRO A 134 5.16 -24.18 -11.75
N ASP A 135 4.17 -23.36 -12.11
CA ASP A 135 3.62 -22.36 -11.20
C ASP A 135 2.61 -23.04 -10.25
N GLU A 136 2.48 -22.50 -9.06
CA GLU A 136 1.50 -22.93 -8.05
C GLU A 136 0.51 -21.79 -7.79
N PRO A 137 -0.35 -21.47 -8.77
CA PRO A 137 -1.17 -20.28 -8.70
C PRO A 137 -2.11 -20.31 -7.50
N ALA A 138 -2.24 -19.18 -6.82
CA ALA A 138 -3.28 -18.98 -5.81
C ALA A 138 -4.34 -18.05 -6.39
N PHE A 139 -5.61 -18.40 -6.15
CA PHE A 139 -6.70 -17.46 -6.37
C PHE A 139 -6.85 -16.56 -5.13
N PRO A 140 -6.82 -15.23 -5.26
CA PRO A 140 -6.96 -14.34 -4.11
C PRO A 140 -8.42 -14.27 -3.65
N LEU A 141 -8.66 -14.60 -2.38
CA LEU A 141 -9.97 -14.48 -1.73
C LEU A 141 -9.98 -13.24 -0.84
N LEU A 142 -10.23 -12.08 -1.44
CA LEU A 142 -10.26 -10.80 -0.73
C LEU A 142 -11.53 -10.59 0.11
N GLN A 143 -12.63 -11.26 -0.24
CA GLN A 143 -13.88 -11.30 0.55
C GLN A 143 -13.75 -12.25 1.75
N ASN A 144 -12.76 -12.00 2.61
CA ASN A 144 -12.47 -12.83 3.77
C ASN A 144 -12.95 -12.18 5.08
N GLY A 145 -12.63 -12.80 6.22
CA GLY A 145 -13.03 -12.29 7.54
C GLY A 145 -12.54 -10.86 7.82
N LEU A 146 -11.36 -10.47 7.34
CA LEU A 146 -10.86 -9.10 7.48
C LEU A 146 -11.75 -8.12 6.71
N TYR A 147 -12.13 -8.47 5.47
CA TYR A 147 -13.04 -7.64 4.70
C TYR A 147 -14.37 -7.39 5.43
N PHE A 148 -15.04 -8.46 5.88
CA PHE A 148 -16.35 -8.32 6.52
C PHE A 148 -16.29 -7.67 7.90
N SER A 149 -15.24 -7.88 8.68
CA SER A 149 -15.13 -7.35 10.05
C SER A 149 -14.65 -5.90 10.12
N THR A 150 -13.80 -5.46 9.19
CA THR A 150 -13.17 -4.12 9.25
C THR A 150 -13.33 -3.32 7.96
N LEU A 151 -12.87 -3.86 6.82
CA LEU A 151 -12.74 -3.05 5.60
C LEU A 151 -14.08 -2.66 4.98
N SER A 152 -15.10 -3.50 5.10
CA SER A 152 -16.42 -3.21 4.52
C SER A 152 -17.07 -1.94 5.10
N ALA A 153 -16.78 -1.63 6.37
CA ALA A 153 -17.27 -0.45 7.06
C ALA A 153 -16.60 0.85 6.59
N THR A 154 -15.39 0.76 6.02
CA THR A 154 -14.64 1.93 5.56
C THR A 154 -15.00 2.36 4.13
N LEU A 155 -15.76 1.54 3.39
CA LEU A 155 -16.11 1.80 2.00
C LEU A 155 -17.18 2.89 1.88
N GLY A 156 -17.04 3.78 0.89
CA GLY A 156 -18.08 4.69 0.46
C GLY A 156 -19.20 3.98 -0.31
N ALA A 157 -20.35 4.65 -0.44
CA ALA A 157 -21.49 4.11 -1.19
C ALA A 157 -21.15 3.76 -2.65
N PRO A 158 -20.43 4.60 -3.43
CA PRO A 158 -20.10 4.27 -4.82
C PRO A 158 -19.26 3.00 -4.95
N THR A 159 -18.29 2.79 -4.06
CA THR A 159 -17.46 1.58 -4.06
C THR A 159 -18.29 0.36 -3.74
N ARG A 160 -19.18 0.41 -2.72
CA ARG A 160 -20.07 -0.70 -2.40
C ARG A 160 -21.00 -1.06 -3.57
N ASP A 161 -21.56 -0.06 -4.24
CA ASP A 161 -22.45 -0.28 -5.39
C ASP A 161 -21.72 -0.92 -6.57
N ALA A 162 -20.47 -0.50 -6.83
CA ALA A 162 -19.63 -1.10 -7.86
C ALA A 162 -19.31 -2.57 -7.52
N LEU A 163 -18.92 -2.85 -6.27
CA LEU A 163 -18.64 -4.21 -5.80
C LEU A 163 -19.86 -5.12 -5.87
N ALA A 164 -21.07 -4.61 -5.58
CA ALA A 164 -22.31 -5.37 -5.68
C ALA A 164 -22.68 -5.75 -7.12
N ARG A 165 -22.16 -5.03 -8.11
CA ARG A 165 -22.37 -5.29 -9.55
C ARG A 165 -21.28 -6.14 -10.19
N ALA A 166 -20.28 -6.56 -9.41
CA ALA A 166 -19.20 -7.38 -9.91
C ALA A 166 -19.72 -8.70 -10.49
N VAL A 167 -19.28 -9.06 -11.69
CA VAL A 167 -19.81 -10.23 -12.41
C VAL A 167 -19.07 -11.53 -12.11
N SER A 168 -17.95 -11.44 -11.39
CA SER A 168 -17.12 -12.59 -11.00
C SER A 168 -16.25 -12.22 -9.78
N PRO A 169 -15.68 -13.22 -9.07
CA PRO A 169 -14.72 -12.95 -8.01
C PRO A 169 -13.48 -12.16 -8.48
N GLN A 170 -12.99 -12.42 -9.70
CA GLN A 170 -11.89 -11.68 -10.33
C GLN A 170 -12.23 -10.20 -10.51
N ASP A 171 -13.43 -9.94 -11.03
CA ASP A 171 -13.95 -8.60 -11.24
C ASP A 171 -14.14 -7.88 -9.91
N TRP A 172 -14.71 -8.57 -8.90
CA TRP A 172 -14.85 -8.05 -7.55
C TRP A 172 -13.49 -7.66 -6.96
N ASN A 173 -12.50 -8.55 -7.05
CA ASN A 173 -11.15 -8.29 -6.54
C ASN A 173 -10.49 -7.10 -7.25
N THR A 174 -10.67 -7.02 -8.58
CA THR A 174 -10.15 -5.91 -9.38
C THR A 174 -10.76 -4.58 -8.94
N LEU A 175 -12.09 -4.52 -8.81
CA LEU A 175 -12.82 -3.34 -8.37
C LEU A 175 -12.42 -2.92 -6.95
N PHE A 176 -12.28 -3.88 -6.03
CA PHE A 176 -11.88 -3.62 -4.65
C PHE A 176 -10.46 -3.04 -4.57
N LEU A 177 -9.48 -3.68 -5.23
CA LEU A 177 -8.08 -3.21 -5.25
C LEU A 177 -7.89 -1.92 -6.05
N SER A 178 -8.89 -1.50 -6.83
CA SER A 178 -8.90 -0.23 -7.57
C SER A 178 -9.75 0.85 -6.89
N ALA A 179 -10.37 0.54 -5.74
CA ALA A 179 -11.24 1.48 -5.05
C ALA A 179 -10.45 2.66 -4.44
N PRO A 180 -11.02 3.88 -4.43
CA PRO A 180 -10.39 5.02 -3.77
C PRO A 180 -9.99 4.75 -2.32
N GLU A 181 -10.81 4.01 -1.58
CA GLU A 181 -10.55 3.64 -0.19
C GLU A 181 -9.36 2.69 -0.05
N PHE A 182 -9.16 1.79 -1.01
CA PHE A 182 -7.98 0.92 -1.02
C PHE A 182 -6.72 1.68 -1.43
N MET A 183 -6.83 2.76 -2.20
CA MET A 183 -5.68 3.60 -2.58
C MET A 183 -5.19 4.52 -1.48
N ARG A 184 -5.92 4.65 -0.36
CA ARG A 184 -5.56 5.52 0.77
C ARG A 184 -4.71 4.82 1.83
#